data_AF-A0A348DFK2-F1
#
_entry.id   AF-A0A348DFK2-F1
#
_cell.length_a   1.000
_cell.length_b   1.000
_cell.length_c   1.000
_cell.angle_alpha   90.00
_cell.angle_beta   90.00
_cell.angle_gamma   90.00
#
_symmetry.space_group_name_H-M   'P 1'
#
loop_
_entity.id
_entity.type
_entity.pdbx_description
1 polymer ?
#
loop_
_entity_poly.entity_id
_entity_poly.type
_entity_poly.pdbx_seq_one_letter_code
_entity_poly.pdbx_strand_id
1 'polypeptide(L)'
;MNTNTSFEQYYQNIRMRQKRDTVAWSLVLLALYFTAGNAAEFNLNTIWHSLPNFFDYMRETMPTLHVSTLFADSHTKGSLAYWGYRLPIQLPLIWETLQLALAASLVSFVLATVFAFLAAGNTWSPPLVRFGIRALVAFLRTMPELAWAVIFVMAFGIGAIPGFLALMLHTVGSLTKLFYEAIESANDRPVRGLAACGASHFQRVRFALWPQVKPLFLSYGFMRLEINFRSSTILGLVGAGGIGQELMTNIKLDRYDQVSITLLLIIVVVAALDTLSGRLRQWVLEGGK
;
A
#
# COMPACT_ATOMS: atom_id res chain seq x y z
N MET A 1 54.27 -32.53 9.50
CA MET A 1 54.51 -31.41 8.56
C MET A 1 53.85 -31.76 7.22
N ASN A 2 52.51 -31.67 7.10
CA ASN A 2 51.77 -31.90 5.84
C ASN A 2 50.27 -31.50 5.88
N THR A 3 49.86 -30.62 6.80
CA THR A 3 48.46 -30.22 6.98
C THR A 3 48.06 -29.01 6.12
N ASN A 4 49.01 -28.19 5.68
CA ASN A 4 48.72 -27.00 4.87
C ASN A 4 48.40 -27.34 3.40
N THR A 5 49.02 -28.37 2.82
CA THR A 5 48.85 -28.71 1.40
C THR A 5 47.49 -29.36 1.09
N SER A 6 46.96 -30.19 1.98
CA SER A 6 45.61 -30.77 1.82
C SER A 6 44.50 -29.73 2.00
N PHE A 7 44.70 -28.77 2.92
CA PHE A 7 43.78 -27.66 3.13
C PHE A 7 43.73 -26.70 1.92
N GLU A 8 44.89 -26.33 1.37
CA GLU A 8 44.98 -25.51 0.16
C GLU A 8 44.33 -26.17 -1.06
N GLN A 9 44.59 -27.47 -1.27
CA GLN A 9 43.97 -28.23 -2.37
C GLN A 9 42.44 -28.34 -2.20
N TYR A 10 41.96 -28.56 -0.97
CA TYR A 10 40.54 -28.58 -0.65
C TYR A 10 39.89 -27.21 -0.92
N TYR A 11 40.52 -26.12 -0.48
CA TYR A 11 40.02 -24.76 -0.68
C TYR A 11 39.98 -24.36 -2.16
N GLN A 12 41.02 -24.70 -2.93
CA GLN A 12 41.05 -24.47 -4.37
C GLN A 12 39.94 -25.23 -5.11
N ASN A 13 39.68 -26.49 -4.73
CA ASN A 13 38.61 -27.29 -5.31
C ASN A 13 37.23 -26.72 -5.00
N ILE A 14 36.99 -26.23 -3.77
CA ILE A 14 35.74 -25.56 -3.41
C ILE A 14 35.56 -24.26 -4.19
N ARG A 15 36.60 -23.42 -4.27
CA ARG A 15 36.54 -22.15 -4.99
C ARG A 15 36.26 -22.35 -6.48
N MET A 16 36.86 -23.37 -7.09
CA MET A 16 36.60 -23.73 -8.49
C MET A 16 35.18 -24.26 -8.71
N ARG A 17 34.66 -25.08 -7.78
CA ARG A 17 33.28 -25.58 -7.83
C ARG A 17 32.27 -24.45 -7.65
N GLN A 18 32.48 -23.57 -6.67
CA GLN A 18 31.67 -22.36 -6.47
C GLN A 18 31.69 -21.48 -7.71
N LYS A 19 32.87 -21.22 -8.31
CA LYS A 19 32.97 -20.41 -9.53
C LYS A 19 32.23 -21.05 -10.70
N ARG A 20 32.34 -22.36 -10.90
CA ARG A 20 31.59 -23.11 -11.93
C ARG A 20 30.10 -23.06 -11.68
N ASP A 21 29.65 -23.29 -10.45
CA ASP A 21 28.24 -23.29 -10.09
C ASP A 21 27.66 -21.87 -10.23
N THR A 22 28.36 -20.83 -9.79
CA THR A 22 27.95 -19.44 -10.00
C THR A 22 27.85 -19.08 -11.48
N VAL A 23 28.82 -19.49 -12.31
CA VAL A 23 28.77 -19.25 -13.76
C VAL A 23 27.61 -20.02 -14.39
N ALA A 24 27.41 -21.29 -14.02
CA ALA A 24 26.31 -22.10 -14.53
C ALA A 24 24.94 -21.50 -14.17
N TRP A 25 24.74 -21.11 -12.91
CA TRP A 25 23.52 -20.44 -12.46
C TRP A 25 23.33 -19.08 -13.15
N SER A 26 24.40 -18.32 -13.36
CA SER A 26 24.33 -17.04 -14.08
C SER A 26 23.92 -17.23 -15.55
N LEU A 27 24.44 -18.27 -16.21
CA LEU A 27 24.06 -18.62 -17.58
C LEU A 27 22.62 -19.11 -17.68
N VAL A 28 22.15 -19.91 -16.71
CA VAL A 28 20.76 -20.34 -16.63
C VAL A 28 19.83 -19.14 -16.41
N LEU A 29 20.19 -18.22 -15.52
CA LEU A 29 19.43 -16.98 -15.29
C LEU A 29 19.39 -16.10 -16.54
N LEU A 30 20.51 -15.96 -17.25
CA LEU A 30 20.54 -15.23 -18.52
C LEU A 30 19.67 -15.90 -19.59
N ALA A 31 19.75 -17.23 -19.73
CA ALA A 31 18.91 -17.97 -20.66
C ALA A 31 17.42 -17.86 -20.31
N LEU A 32 17.06 -17.93 -19.03
CA LEU A 32 15.69 -17.69 -18.56
C LEU A 32 15.25 -16.24 -18.83
N TYR A 33 16.12 -15.26 -18.62
CA TYR A 33 15.84 -13.86 -18.91
C TYR A 33 15.56 -13.63 -20.39
N PHE A 34 16.40 -14.16 -21.30
CA PHE A 34 16.21 -14.00 -22.74
C PHE A 34 15.00 -14.78 -23.26
N THR A 35 14.74 -15.99 -22.75
CA THR A 35 13.56 -16.77 -23.16
C THR A 35 12.26 -16.16 -22.64
N ALA A 36 12.23 -15.68 -21.40
CA ALA A 36 11.11 -14.91 -20.85
C ALA A 36 10.91 -13.58 -21.59
N GLY A 37 12.00 -12.88 -21.93
CA GLY A 37 11.96 -11.63 -22.69
C GLY A 37 11.35 -11.81 -24.08
N ASN A 38 11.70 -12.89 -24.77
CA ASN A 38 11.11 -13.23 -26.07
C ASN A 38 9.64 -13.66 -25.96
N ALA A 39 9.27 -14.39 -24.90
CA ALA A 39 7.88 -14.82 -24.67
C ALA A 39 6.95 -13.69 -24.19
N ALA A 40 7.48 -12.70 -23.49
CA ALA A 40 6.72 -11.58 -22.91
C ALA A 40 6.73 -10.31 -23.79
N GLU A 41 7.17 -10.40 -25.05
CA GLU A 41 7.35 -9.26 -25.97
C GLU A 41 8.23 -8.12 -25.42
N PHE A 42 9.08 -8.41 -24.43
CA PHE A 42 9.97 -7.45 -23.80
C PHE A 42 11.18 -7.21 -24.70
N ASN A 43 11.00 -6.36 -25.72
CA ASN A 43 12.05 -6.01 -26.66
C ASN A 43 12.85 -4.80 -26.13
N LEU A 44 14.13 -5.01 -25.80
CA LEU A 44 15.05 -3.93 -25.41
C LEU A 44 15.07 -2.79 -26.44
N ASN A 45 14.86 -3.12 -27.71
CA ASN A 45 14.80 -2.14 -28.78
C ASN A 45 13.62 -1.17 -28.61
N THR A 46 12.43 -1.67 -28.25
CA THR A 46 11.25 -0.83 -28.01
C THR A 46 11.46 0.10 -26.83
N ILE A 47 12.14 -0.37 -25.78
CA ILE A 47 12.49 0.46 -24.61
C ILE A 47 13.43 1.57 -25.04
N TRP A 48 14.49 1.25 -25.77
CA TRP A 48 15.45 2.24 -26.25
C TRP A 48 14.80 3.31 -27.14
N HIS A 49 13.88 2.90 -28.03
CA HIS A 49 13.17 3.82 -28.93
C HIS A 49 12.05 4.62 -28.24
N SER A 50 11.44 4.07 -27.18
CA SER A 50 10.38 4.76 -26.42
C SER A 50 10.94 5.64 -25.29
N LEU A 51 12.22 5.48 -24.94
CA LEU A 51 12.87 6.23 -23.88
C LEU A 51 12.81 7.76 -24.10
N PRO A 52 13.00 8.32 -25.31
CA PRO A 52 12.80 9.74 -25.56
C PRO A 52 11.37 10.21 -25.25
N ASN A 53 10.34 9.45 -25.64
CA ASN A 53 8.93 9.80 -25.41
C ASN A 53 8.61 9.98 -23.92
N PHE A 54 9.24 9.18 -23.05
CA PHE A 54 9.11 9.33 -21.61
C PHE A 54 9.64 10.68 -21.12
N PHE A 55 10.81 11.10 -21.62
CA PHE A 55 11.39 12.39 -21.26
C PHE A 55 10.64 13.58 -21.88
N ASP A 56 10.06 13.40 -23.06
CA ASP A 56 9.19 14.41 -23.68
C ASP A 56 7.93 14.61 -22.83
N TYR A 57 7.24 13.53 -22.42
CA TYR A 57 6.10 13.60 -21.51
C TYR A 57 6.44 14.26 -20.17
N MET A 58 7.60 13.91 -19.59
CA MET A 58 8.09 14.57 -18.37
C MET A 58 8.30 16.07 -18.57
N ARG A 59 8.90 16.48 -19.69
CA ARG A 59 9.14 17.89 -20.01
C ARG A 59 7.85 18.66 -20.22
N GLU A 60 6.87 18.07 -20.90
CA GLU A 60 5.54 18.68 -21.09
C GLU A 60 4.75 18.81 -19.79
N THR A 61 4.94 17.85 -18.87
CA THR A 61 4.29 17.89 -17.55
C THR A 61 4.96 18.91 -16.62
N MET A 62 6.23 19.30 -16.82
CA MET A 62 6.84 20.30 -15.95
C MET A 62 6.18 21.68 -16.12
N PRO A 63 5.84 22.37 -15.01
CA PRO A 63 5.17 23.66 -15.11
C PRO A 63 6.12 24.72 -15.69
N THR A 64 5.62 25.50 -16.64
CA THR A 64 6.38 26.58 -17.30
C THR A 64 6.35 27.86 -16.46
N LEU A 65 6.89 27.83 -15.24
CA LEU A 65 6.91 28.99 -14.35
C LEU A 65 8.00 30.00 -14.74
N HIS A 66 7.64 31.27 -14.89
CA HIS A 66 8.58 32.36 -15.20
C HIS A 66 8.72 33.30 -13.99
N VAL A 67 9.96 33.56 -13.56
CA VAL A 67 10.24 34.39 -12.37
C VAL A 67 9.66 35.80 -12.50
N SER A 68 9.65 36.36 -13.70
CA SER A 68 9.14 37.71 -13.98
C SER A 68 7.61 37.83 -13.88
N THR A 69 6.88 36.74 -14.11
CA THR A 69 5.40 36.71 -14.09
C THR A 69 4.84 35.80 -13.00
N LEU A 70 5.68 35.37 -12.06
CA LEU A 70 5.32 34.36 -11.06
C LEU A 70 4.08 34.73 -10.23
N PHE A 71 3.98 36.01 -9.85
CA PHE A 71 2.87 36.57 -9.08
C PHE A 71 1.87 37.36 -9.93
N ALA A 72 1.88 37.16 -11.25
CA ALA A 72 0.85 37.72 -12.13
C ALA A 72 -0.47 36.95 -11.98
N ASP A 73 -1.53 37.47 -12.59
CA ASP A 73 -2.89 36.94 -12.46
C ASP A 73 -3.07 35.56 -13.11
N SER A 74 -4.24 34.96 -12.88
CA SER A 74 -4.64 33.64 -13.39
C SER A 74 -4.74 33.53 -14.91
N HIS A 75 -4.66 34.66 -15.62
CA HIS A 75 -4.68 34.73 -17.08
C HIS A 75 -3.28 34.76 -17.71
N THR A 76 -2.23 34.99 -16.91
CA THR A 76 -0.86 35.11 -17.40
C THR A 76 -0.18 33.75 -17.42
N LYS A 77 0.06 33.19 -18.62
CA LYS A 77 0.79 31.93 -18.76
C LYS A 77 2.16 32.02 -18.06
N GLY A 78 2.45 31.03 -17.23
CA GLY A 78 3.67 30.94 -16.41
C GLY A 78 3.63 31.65 -15.06
N SER A 79 2.49 32.23 -14.67
CA SER A 79 2.22 32.63 -13.29
C SER A 79 1.78 31.43 -12.43
N LEU A 80 1.99 31.53 -11.11
CA LEU A 80 1.46 30.54 -10.15
C LEU A 80 -0.07 30.49 -10.17
N ALA A 81 -0.71 31.65 -10.35
CA ALA A 81 -2.17 31.74 -10.40
C ALA A 81 -2.74 31.04 -11.65
N TYR A 82 -2.04 31.11 -12.79
CA TYR A 82 -2.41 30.38 -14.01
C TYR A 82 -2.21 28.89 -13.81
N TRP A 83 -1.09 28.46 -13.24
CA TRP A 83 -0.85 27.03 -12.99
C TRP A 83 -1.90 26.44 -12.02
N GLY A 84 -2.26 27.21 -10.98
CA GLY A 84 -3.22 26.84 -9.94
C GLY A 84 -4.68 27.21 -10.18
N TYR A 85 -5.08 27.57 -11.41
CA TYR A 85 -6.44 28.10 -11.62
C TYR A 85 -7.58 27.12 -11.27
N ARG A 86 -7.32 25.80 -11.28
CA ARG A 86 -8.30 24.76 -10.90
C ARG A 86 -8.15 24.26 -9.46
N LEU A 87 -7.31 24.88 -8.63
CA LEU A 87 -7.24 24.56 -7.20
C LEU A 87 -8.61 24.58 -6.49
N PRO A 88 -9.55 25.50 -6.80
CA PRO A 88 -10.88 25.46 -6.21
C PRO A 88 -11.67 24.18 -6.50
N ILE A 89 -11.34 23.44 -7.56
CA ILE A 89 -11.94 22.14 -7.90
C ILE A 89 -11.11 20.99 -7.34
N GLN A 90 -9.77 21.07 -7.45
CA GLN A 90 -8.85 20.01 -7.03
C GLN A 90 -8.82 19.82 -5.50
N LEU A 91 -8.86 20.91 -4.72
CA LEU A 91 -8.80 20.82 -3.25
C LEU A 91 -10.02 20.07 -2.66
N PRO A 92 -11.28 20.37 -3.07
CA PRO A 92 -12.43 19.56 -2.66
C PRO A 92 -12.33 18.08 -3.07
N LEU A 93 -11.80 17.78 -4.26
CA LEU A 93 -11.65 16.40 -4.72
C LEU A 93 -10.59 15.62 -3.93
N ILE A 94 -9.50 16.28 -3.53
CA ILE A 94 -8.52 15.71 -2.61
C ILE A 94 -9.17 15.42 -1.26
N TRP A 95 -9.98 16.36 -0.77
CA TRP A 95 -10.70 16.18 0.48
C TRP A 95 -11.68 15.00 0.40
N GLU A 96 -12.42 14.85 -0.69
CA GLU A 96 -13.29 13.70 -0.96
C GLU A 96 -12.49 12.39 -0.97
N THR A 97 -11.33 12.39 -1.63
CA THR A 97 -10.41 11.24 -1.69
C THR A 97 -9.91 10.85 -0.29
N LEU A 98 -9.55 11.83 0.52
CA LEU A 98 -9.14 11.63 1.90
C LEU A 98 -10.28 11.09 2.77
N GLN A 99 -11.49 11.65 2.65
CA GLN A 99 -12.67 11.18 3.37
C GLN A 99 -13.03 9.74 3.00
N LEU A 100 -12.97 9.39 1.71
CA LEU A 100 -13.20 8.04 1.22
C LEU A 100 -12.19 7.06 1.83
N ALA A 101 -10.90 7.40 1.81
CA ALA A 101 -9.85 6.57 2.40
C ALA A 101 -10.00 6.42 3.92
N LEU A 102 -10.33 7.51 4.63
CA LEU A 102 -10.61 7.51 6.06
C LEU A 102 -11.82 6.63 6.40
N ALA A 103 -12.94 6.81 5.71
CA ALA A 103 -14.17 6.05 5.94
C ALA A 103 -13.94 4.55 5.72
N ALA A 104 -13.33 4.18 4.60
CA ALA A 104 -12.99 2.78 4.31
C ALA A 104 -12.08 2.21 5.40
N SER A 105 -11.02 2.94 5.79
CA SER A 105 -10.08 2.49 6.82
C SER A 105 -10.72 2.30 8.18
N LEU A 106 -11.59 3.22 8.62
CA LEU A 106 -12.27 3.14 9.91
C LEU A 106 -13.23 1.95 9.98
N VAL A 107 -14.07 1.77 8.95
CA VAL A 107 -15.00 0.64 8.88
C VAL A 107 -14.21 -0.67 8.84
N SER A 108 -13.17 -0.74 8.01
CA SER A 108 -12.32 -1.93 7.92
C SER A 108 -11.59 -2.22 9.22
N PHE A 109 -11.11 -1.22 9.95
CA PHE A 109 -10.43 -1.41 11.23
C PHE A 109 -11.35 -2.05 12.27
N VAL A 110 -12.59 -1.56 12.38
CA VAL A 110 -13.59 -2.11 13.31
C VAL A 110 -13.94 -3.55 12.95
N LEU A 111 -14.31 -3.80 11.69
CA LEU A 111 -14.66 -5.14 11.21
C LEU A 111 -13.47 -6.12 11.34
N ALA A 112 -12.28 -5.67 10.97
CA ALA A 112 -11.07 -6.48 11.09
C ALA A 112 -10.72 -6.80 12.54
N THR A 113 -10.94 -5.88 13.48
CA THR A 113 -10.73 -6.16 14.91
C THR A 113 -11.64 -7.29 15.37
N VAL A 114 -12.93 -7.25 15.03
CA VAL A 114 -13.88 -8.32 15.37
C VAL A 114 -13.48 -9.63 14.73
N PHE A 115 -13.22 -9.65 13.42
CA PHE A 115 -12.83 -10.86 12.70
C PHE A 115 -11.49 -11.42 13.18
N ALA A 116 -10.55 -10.58 13.62
CA ALA A 116 -9.25 -11.03 14.09
C ALA A 116 -9.35 -11.85 15.36
N PHE A 117 -10.17 -11.42 16.34
CA PHE A 117 -10.43 -12.21 17.54
C PHE A 117 -11.11 -13.53 17.23
N LEU A 118 -11.99 -13.57 16.23
CA LEU A 118 -12.65 -14.80 15.79
C LEU A 118 -11.73 -15.74 14.97
N ALA A 119 -10.70 -15.17 14.32
CA ALA A 119 -9.74 -15.90 13.48
C ALA A 119 -8.47 -16.36 14.21
N ALA A 120 -8.15 -15.75 15.36
CA ALA A 120 -6.94 -16.06 16.12
C ALA A 120 -7.02 -17.42 16.81
N GLY A 121 -5.98 -18.24 16.66
CA GLY A 121 -5.96 -19.61 17.17
C GLY A 121 -5.77 -19.75 18.68
N ASN A 122 -5.21 -18.75 19.35
CA ASN A 122 -5.11 -18.66 20.81
C ASN A 122 -6.31 -17.95 21.45
N THR A 123 -7.29 -17.54 20.64
CA THR A 123 -8.60 -17.10 21.13
C THR A 123 -9.56 -18.30 21.11
N TRP A 124 -10.54 -18.33 22.02
CA TRP A 124 -11.45 -19.47 22.23
C TRP A 124 -12.53 -19.63 21.16
N SER A 125 -12.23 -19.32 19.90
CA SER A 125 -13.16 -19.41 18.79
C SER A 125 -13.24 -20.85 18.24
N PRO A 126 -14.45 -21.34 17.88
CA PRO A 126 -14.60 -22.67 17.32
C PRO A 126 -13.75 -22.87 16.05
N PRO A 127 -13.13 -24.04 15.83
CA PRO A 127 -12.27 -24.29 14.68
C PRO A 127 -12.93 -24.00 13.32
N LEU A 128 -14.23 -24.29 13.19
CA LEU A 128 -15.01 -24.03 11.98
C LEU A 128 -15.19 -22.53 11.70
N VAL A 129 -15.52 -21.74 12.73
CA VAL A 129 -15.64 -20.27 12.60
C VAL A 129 -14.30 -19.68 12.20
N ARG A 130 -13.23 -20.11 12.87
CA ARG A 130 -11.86 -19.70 12.58
C ARG A 130 -11.48 -19.99 11.13
N PHE A 131 -11.75 -21.20 10.66
CA PHE A 131 -11.48 -21.58 9.27
C PHE A 131 -12.29 -20.74 8.28
N GLY A 132 -13.59 -20.57 8.52
CA GLY A 132 -14.47 -19.77 7.65
C GLY A 132 -14.00 -18.32 7.51
N ILE A 133 -13.64 -17.67 8.61
CA ILE A 133 -13.14 -16.29 8.58
C ILE A 133 -11.78 -16.21 7.88
N ARG A 134 -10.85 -17.14 8.15
CA ARG A 134 -9.55 -17.16 7.46
C ARG A 134 -9.70 -17.38 5.96
N ALA A 135 -10.65 -18.20 5.53
CA ALA A 135 -10.97 -18.42 4.12
C ALA A 135 -11.59 -17.17 3.47
N LEU A 136 -12.57 -16.53 4.13
CA LEU A 136 -13.16 -15.26 3.67
C LEU A 136 -12.09 -14.18 3.52
N VAL A 137 -11.24 -14.02 4.53
CA VAL A 137 -10.14 -13.04 4.53
C VAL A 137 -9.12 -13.32 3.42
N ALA A 138 -8.81 -14.59 3.15
CA ALA A 138 -7.96 -14.97 2.04
C ALA A 138 -8.61 -14.53 0.71
N PHE A 139 -9.89 -14.83 0.51
CA PHE A 139 -10.64 -14.44 -0.68
C PHE A 139 -10.65 -12.92 -0.91
N LEU A 140 -10.99 -12.13 0.12
CA LEU A 140 -11.04 -10.66 0.03
C LEU A 140 -9.70 -10.05 -0.42
N ARG A 141 -8.58 -10.69 -0.07
CA ARG A 141 -7.21 -10.22 -0.38
C ARG A 141 -6.68 -10.73 -1.72
N THR A 142 -7.22 -11.84 -2.25
CA THR A 142 -6.78 -12.41 -3.53
C THR A 142 -7.04 -11.44 -4.68
N MET A 143 -8.14 -10.69 -4.61
CA MET A 143 -8.48 -9.70 -5.62
C MET A 143 -7.78 -8.36 -5.35
N PRO A 144 -7.07 -7.80 -6.35
CA PRO A 144 -6.58 -6.43 -6.28
C PRO A 144 -7.72 -5.44 -6.09
N GLU A 145 -7.45 -4.36 -5.36
CA GLU A 145 -8.42 -3.29 -5.10
C GLU A 145 -8.96 -2.61 -6.38
N LEU A 146 -8.16 -2.55 -7.45
CA LEU A 146 -8.64 -2.09 -8.77
C LEU A 146 -9.67 -3.04 -9.39
N ALA A 147 -9.51 -4.36 -9.23
CA ALA A 147 -10.47 -5.32 -9.77
C ALA A 147 -11.83 -5.19 -9.05
N TRP A 148 -11.81 -5.03 -7.73
CA TRP A 148 -13.01 -4.71 -6.96
C TRP A 148 -13.67 -3.40 -7.42
N ALA A 149 -12.87 -2.36 -7.64
CA ALA A 149 -13.37 -1.06 -8.08
C ALA A 149 -14.11 -1.16 -9.41
N VAL A 150 -13.55 -1.86 -10.40
CA VAL A 150 -14.19 -2.06 -11.71
C VAL A 150 -15.53 -2.77 -11.57
N ILE A 151 -15.59 -3.86 -10.78
CA ILE A 151 -16.83 -4.60 -10.54
C ILE A 151 -17.89 -3.69 -9.91
N PHE A 152 -17.52 -2.90 -8.90
CA PHE A 152 -18.46 -2.03 -8.22
C PHE A 152 -18.87 -0.81 -9.04
N VAL A 153 -17.99 -0.27 -9.90
CA VAL A 153 -18.36 0.79 -10.84
C VAL A 153 -19.37 0.26 -11.85
N MET A 154 -19.22 -0.98 -12.33
CA MET A 154 -20.22 -1.61 -13.20
C MET A 154 -21.56 -1.86 -12.48
N ALA A 155 -21.53 -2.18 -11.18
CA ALA A 155 -22.73 -2.48 -10.41
C ALA A 155 -23.49 -1.24 -9.91
N PHE A 156 -22.76 -0.21 -9.46
CA PHE A 156 -23.32 0.98 -8.79
C PHE A 156 -23.17 2.27 -9.59
N GLY A 157 -22.47 2.24 -10.72
CA GLY A 157 -22.13 3.42 -11.51
C GLY A 157 -20.85 4.12 -11.02
N ILE A 158 -20.47 5.18 -11.72
CA ILE A 158 -19.30 6.02 -11.40
C ILE A 158 -19.58 6.79 -10.10
N GLY A 159 -18.62 6.79 -9.17
CA GLY A 159 -18.70 7.59 -7.95
C GLY A 159 -17.90 7.04 -6.77
N ALA A 160 -18.02 7.69 -5.62
CA ALA A 160 -17.27 7.39 -4.40
C ALA A 160 -17.63 6.02 -3.78
N ILE A 161 -18.88 5.56 -3.91
CA ILE A 161 -19.34 4.29 -3.30
C ILE A 161 -18.54 3.07 -3.82
N PRO A 162 -18.36 2.87 -5.14
CA PRO A 162 -17.48 1.83 -5.66
C PRO A 162 -16.08 1.82 -5.06
N GLY A 163 -15.46 3.00 -4.95
CA GLY A 163 -14.13 3.15 -4.36
C GLY A 163 -14.10 2.78 -2.89
N PHE A 164 -15.08 3.26 -2.14
CA PHE A 164 -15.24 2.92 -0.73
C PHE A 164 -15.38 1.40 -0.52
N LEU A 165 -16.27 0.73 -1.26
CA LEU A 165 -16.49 -0.71 -1.14
C LEU A 165 -15.25 -1.52 -1.51
N ALA A 166 -14.57 -1.13 -2.60
CA ALA A 166 -13.36 -1.79 -3.07
C ALA A 166 -12.23 -1.71 -2.02
N LEU A 167 -11.94 -0.50 -1.51
CA LEU A 167 -10.94 -0.31 -0.47
C LEU A 167 -11.35 -0.99 0.83
N MET A 168 -12.61 -0.87 1.25
CA MET A 168 -13.09 -1.43 2.50
C MET A 168 -12.91 -2.95 2.51
N LEU A 169 -13.36 -3.65 1.47
CA LEU A 169 -13.28 -5.11 1.41
C LEU A 169 -11.83 -5.62 1.40
N HIS A 170 -10.98 -5.02 0.56
CA HIS A 170 -9.57 -5.39 0.51
C HIS A 170 -8.86 -5.10 1.85
N THR A 171 -9.18 -3.96 2.48
CA THR A 171 -8.60 -3.54 3.77
C THR A 171 -9.10 -4.42 4.91
N VAL A 172 -10.38 -4.82 4.95
CA VAL A 172 -10.92 -5.76 5.95
C VAL A 172 -10.12 -7.04 5.94
N GLY A 173 -9.95 -7.66 4.76
CA GLY A 173 -9.16 -8.88 4.64
C GLY A 173 -7.72 -8.67 5.12
N SER A 174 -7.08 -7.63 4.62
CA SER A 174 -5.69 -7.32 4.95
C SER A 174 -5.44 -7.06 6.43
N LEU A 175 -6.24 -6.19 7.07
CA LEU A 175 -6.11 -5.90 8.51
C LEU A 175 -6.46 -7.12 9.35
N THR A 176 -7.50 -7.88 8.99
CA THR A 176 -7.88 -9.07 9.77
C THR A 176 -6.71 -10.05 9.85
N LYS A 177 -6.01 -10.28 8.72
CA LYS A 177 -4.80 -11.11 8.67
C LYS A 177 -3.75 -10.63 9.67
N LEU A 178 -3.35 -9.38 9.55
CA LEU A 178 -2.31 -8.78 10.38
C LEU A 178 -2.69 -8.80 11.87
N PHE A 179 -3.96 -8.52 12.17
CA PHE A 179 -4.49 -8.48 13.52
C PHE A 179 -4.56 -9.86 14.16
N TYR A 180 -5.00 -10.90 13.47
CA TYR A 180 -5.03 -12.23 14.08
C TYR A 180 -3.62 -12.80 14.27
N GLU A 181 -2.66 -12.48 13.40
CA GLU A 181 -1.24 -12.85 13.60
C GLU A 181 -0.62 -12.11 14.80
N ALA A 182 -0.97 -10.83 14.97
CA ALA A 182 -0.63 -10.06 16.15
C ALA A 182 -1.21 -10.67 17.43
N ILE A 183 -2.45 -11.15 17.37
CA ILE A 183 -3.07 -11.86 18.50
C ILE A 183 -2.36 -13.20 18.77
N GLU A 184 -2.13 -14.03 17.73
CA GLU A 184 -1.49 -15.34 17.85
C GLU A 184 -0.03 -15.25 18.36
N SER A 185 0.66 -14.14 18.10
CA SER A 185 2.03 -13.89 18.56
C SER A 185 2.14 -13.27 19.96
N ALA A 186 1.03 -12.86 20.57
CA ALA A 186 1.04 -12.28 21.91
C ALA A 186 1.46 -13.28 22.99
N ASN A 187 2.10 -12.78 24.06
CA ASN A 187 2.58 -13.64 25.13
C ASN A 187 1.39 -14.17 25.95
N ASP A 188 1.30 -15.49 26.07
CA ASP A 188 0.22 -16.16 26.81
C ASP A 188 0.45 -16.18 28.34
N ARG A 189 1.63 -15.81 28.84
CA ARG A 189 1.92 -15.80 30.29
C ARG A 189 0.95 -14.92 31.10
N PRO A 190 0.66 -13.66 30.74
CA PRO A 190 -0.31 -12.83 31.46
C PRO A 190 -1.73 -13.38 31.39
N VAL A 191 -2.10 -14.02 30.26
CA VAL A 191 -3.41 -14.63 30.04
C VAL A 191 -3.61 -15.81 30.99
N ARG A 192 -2.60 -16.70 31.11
CA ARG A 192 -2.61 -17.81 32.06
C ARG A 192 -2.56 -17.36 33.52
N GLY A 193 -1.80 -16.30 33.81
CA GLY A 193 -1.77 -15.70 35.15
C GLY A 193 -3.15 -15.24 35.63
N LEU A 194 -3.86 -14.48 34.79
CA LEU A 194 -5.25 -14.08 35.09
C LEU A 194 -6.20 -15.29 35.19
N ALA A 195 -6.01 -16.31 34.34
CA ALA A 195 -6.82 -17.53 34.41
C ALA A 195 -6.67 -18.24 35.76
N ALA A 196 -5.46 -18.30 36.32
CA ALA A 196 -5.19 -18.91 37.63
C ALA A 196 -5.87 -18.14 38.78
N CYS A 197 -6.12 -16.84 38.61
CA CYS A 197 -6.87 -16.01 39.56
C CYS A 197 -8.41 -16.12 39.39
N GLY A 198 -8.91 -17.03 38.54
CA GLY A 198 -10.35 -17.19 38.29
C GLY A 198 -10.95 -16.16 37.32
N ALA A 199 -10.13 -15.44 36.56
CA ALA A 199 -10.64 -14.42 35.64
C ALA A 199 -11.44 -15.04 34.48
N SER A 200 -12.57 -14.41 34.14
CA SER A 200 -13.40 -14.80 33.00
C SER A 200 -12.69 -14.58 31.65
N HIS A 201 -13.21 -15.16 30.58
CA HIS A 201 -12.69 -14.98 29.22
C HIS A 201 -12.56 -13.50 28.83
N PHE A 202 -13.61 -12.71 29.06
CA PHE A 202 -13.60 -11.29 28.74
C PHE A 202 -12.56 -10.53 29.56
N GLN A 203 -12.37 -10.87 30.83
CA GLN A 203 -11.34 -10.27 31.67
C GLN A 203 -9.94 -10.60 31.14
N ARG A 204 -9.69 -11.85 30.74
CA ARG A 204 -8.40 -12.26 30.14
C ARG A 204 -8.10 -11.50 28.84
N VAL A 205 -9.09 -11.39 27.94
CA VAL A 205 -8.92 -10.62 26.69
C VAL A 205 -8.66 -9.15 27.00
N ARG A 206 -9.48 -8.55 27.87
CA ARG A 206 -9.41 -7.12 28.16
C ARG A 206 -8.13 -6.69 28.89
N PHE A 207 -7.67 -7.48 29.86
CA PHE A 207 -6.60 -7.09 30.77
C PHE A 207 -5.24 -7.75 30.49
N ALA A 208 -5.19 -8.90 29.81
CA ALA A 208 -3.91 -9.52 29.41
C ALA A 208 -3.63 -9.37 27.91
N LEU A 209 -4.58 -9.71 27.05
CA LEU A 209 -4.33 -9.81 25.60
C LEU A 209 -4.37 -8.45 24.89
N TRP A 210 -5.48 -7.71 25.06
CA TRP A 210 -5.71 -6.41 24.41
C TRP A 210 -4.60 -5.39 24.65
N PRO A 211 -4.04 -5.22 25.87
CA PRO A 211 -2.98 -4.25 26.10
C PRO A 211 -1.70 -4.55 25.32
N GLN A 212 -1.43 -5.84 25.01
CA GLN A 212 -0.27 -6.26 24.22
C GLN A 212 -0.46 -5.99 22.74
N VAL A 213 -1.67 -6.20 22.20
CA VAL A 213 -1.93 -6.12 20.76
C VAL A 213 -2.42 -4.74 20.29
N LYS A 214 -3.04 -3.94 21.18
CA LYS A 214 -3.59 -2.61 20.84
C LYS A 214 -2.60 -1.69 20.12
N PRO A 215 -1.29 -1.63 20.48
CA PRO A 215 -0.38 -0.68 19.83
C PRO A 215 -0.10 -1.11 18.39
N LEU A 216 -0.01 -2.42 18.17
CA LEU A 216 0.22 -3.01 16.87
C LEU A 216 -1.02 -2.86 15.96
N PHE A 217 -2.22 -2.99 16.52
CA PHE A 217 -3.47 -2.76 15.80
C PHE A 217 -3.52 -1.34 15.25
N LEU A 218 -3.31 -0.34 16.12
CA LEU A 218 -3.29 1.07 15.73
C LEU A 218 -2.18 1.37 14.72
N SER A 219 -0.98 0.83 14.92
CA SER A 219 0.14 0.97 13.97
C SER A 219 -0.24 0.50 12.56
N TYR A 220 -0.82 -0.70 12.45
CA TYR A 220 -1.29 -1.21 11.16
C TYR A 220 -2.49 -0.43 10.61
N GLY A 221 -3.37 0.09 11.48
CA GLY A 221 -4.47 0.97 11.09
C GLY A 221 -3.97 2.25 10.42
N PHE A 222 -3.00 2.95 11.02
CA PHE A 222 -2.42 4.17 10.44
C PHE A 222 -1.65 3.87 9.14
N MET A 223 -0.88 2.79 9.12
CA MET A 223 -0.20 2.36 7.88
C MET A 223 -1.21 2.05 6.76
N ARG A 224 -2.34 1.42 7.07
CA ARG A 224 -3.39 1.12 6.09
C ARG A 224 -4.14 2.36 5.63
N LEU A 225 -4.30 3.37 6.47
CA LEU A 225 -4.90 4.63 6.07
C LEU A 225 -4.09 5.32 4.96
N GLU A 226 -2.77 5.40 5.11
CA GLU A 226 -1.87 5.96 4.09
C GLU A 226 -1.96 5.17 2.77
N ILE A 227 -1.91 3.83 2.86
CA ILE A 227 -2.05 2.96 1.70
C ILE A 227 -3.40 3.17 1.02
N ASN A 228 -4.48 3.24 1.78
CA ASN A 228 -5.83 3.42 1.24
C ASN A 228 -6.00 4.78 0.56
N PHE A 229 -5.36 5.84 1.07
CA PHE A 229 -5.33 7.12 0.37
C PHE A 229 -4.61 6.99 -0.97
N ARG A 230 -3.42 6.38 -1.00
CA ARG A 230 -2.68 6.16 -2.25
C ARG A 230 -3.47 5.29 -3.23
N SER A 231 -4.10 4.22 -2.76
CA SER A 231 -4.91 3.35 -3.62
C SER A 231 -6.13 4.09 -4.15
N SER A 232 -6.80 4.92 -3.34
CA SER A 232 -7.98 5.68 -3.78
C SER A 232 -7.72 6.62 -4.96
N THR A 233 -6.52 7.19 -5.08
CA THR A 233 -6.17 8.02 -6.25
C THR A 233 -6.10 7.20 -7.54
N ILE A 234 -5.63 5.95 -7.45
CA ILE A 234 -5.60 5.03 -8.60
C ILE A 234 -7.00 4.53 -8.92
N LEU A 235 -7.81 4.23 -7.91
CA LEU A 235 -9.21 3.82 -8.10
C LEU A 235 -10.04 4.92 -8.78
N GLY A 236 -9.75 6.20 -8.52
CA GLY A 236 -10.40 7.31 -9.21
C GLY A 236 -10.21 7.28 -10.75
N LEU A 237 -9.10 6.71 -11.23
CA LEU A 237 -8.83 6.55 -12.67
C LEU A 237 -9.83 5.61 -13.37
N VAL A 238 -10.40 4.65 -12.63
CA VAL A 238 -11.37 3.68 -13.15
C VAL A 238 -12.83 4.06 -12.88
N GLY A 239 -13.08 5.28 -12.39
CA GLY A 239 -14.43 5.80 -12.15
C GLY A 239 -14.88 5.75 -10.69
N ALA A 240 -13.97 5.59 -9.73
CA ALA A 240 -14.29 5.65 -8.30
C ALA A 240 -14.38 7.09 -7.73
N GLY A 241 -14.35 8.12 -8.58
CA GLY A 241 -14.44 9.53 -8.17
C GLY A 241 -13.13 10.14 -7.64
N GLY A 242 -13.26 11.28 -6.95
CA GLY A 242 -12.16 11.98 -6.30
C GLY A 242 -11.08 12.54 -7.24
N ILE A 243 -9.90 12.79 -6.69
CA ILE A 243 -8.79 13.44 -7.40
C ILE A 243 -8.23 12.59 -8.53
N GLY A 244 -8.35 11.26 -8.43
CA GLY A 244 -7.93 10.34 -9.49
C GLY A 244 -8.73 10.55 -10.77
N GLN A 245 -10.05 10.73 -10.67
CA GLN A 245 -10.88 10.96 -11.84
C GLN A 245 -10.54 12.29 -12.54
N GLU A 246 -10.26 13.33 -11.76
CA GLU A 246 -9.81 14.63 -12.27
C GLU A 246 -8.42 14.54 -12.93
N LEU A 247 -7.49 13.78 -12.34
CA LEU A 247 -6.18 13.50 -12.95
C LEU A 247 -6.35 12.80 -14.31
N MET A 248 -7.15 11.73 -14.38
CA MET A 248 -7.44 11.03 -15.63
C MET A 248 -8.11 11.94 -16.67
N THR A 249 -9.01 12.82 -16.22
CA THR A 249 -9.67 13.79 -17.10
C THR A 249 -8.66 14.79 -17.69
N ASN A 250 -7.73 15.31 -16.88
CA ASN A 250 -6.69 16.22 -17.37
C ASN A 250 -5.70 15.54 -18.32
N ILE A 251 -5.35 14.28 -18.06
CA ILE A 251 -4.52 13.47 -18.97
C ILE A 251 -5.24 13.30 -20.33
N LYS A 252 -6.53 12.95 -20.33
CA LYS A 252 -7.31 12.76 -21.55
C LYS A 252 -7.55 14.04 -22.36
N LEU A 253 -7.46 15.20 -21.70
CA LEU A 253 -7.64 16.51 -22.33
C LEU A 253 -6.30 17.19 -22.67
N ASP A 254 -5.17 16.48 -22.55
CA ASP A 254 -3.81 16.99 -22.74
C ASP A 254 -3.52 18.27 -21.92
N ARG A 255 -4.15 18.40 -20.76
CA ARG A 255 -3.97 19.55 -19.84
C ARG A 255 -2.78 19.31 -18.92
N TYR A 256 -1.58 19.24 -19.48
CA TYR A 256 -0.35 18.90 -18.75
C TYR A 256 -0.05 19.82 -17.56
N ASP A 257 -0.34 21.11 -17.66
CA ASP A 257 -0.25 22.07 -16.54
C ASP A 257 -1.12 21.63 -15.34
N GLN A 258 -2.29 21.05 -15.61
CA GLN A 258 -3.22 20.59 -14.58
C GLN A 258 -2.90 19.19 -14.07
N VAL A 259 -2.31 18.34 -14.91
CA VAL A 259 -1.73 17.05 -14.49
C VAL A 259 -0.64 17.31 -13.45
N SER A 260 0.27 18.24 -13.71
CA SER A 260 1.43 18.48 -12.85
C SER A 260 1.09 19.07 -11.49
N ILE A 261 0.17 20.02 -11.41
CA ILE A 261 -0.30 20.53 -10.12
C ILE A 261 -1.07 19.46 -9.35
N THR A 262 -1.88 18.64 -10.02
CA THR A 262 -2.62 17.54 -9.39
C THR A 262 -1.66 16.51 -8.80
N LEU A 263 -0.61 16.13 -9.54
CA LEU A 263 0.44 15.24 -9.06
C LEU A 263 1.19 15.84 -7.86
N LEU A 264 1.57 17.13 -7.92
CA LEU A 264 2.21 17.79 -6.78
C LEU A 264 1.32 17.75 -5.55
N LEU A 265 0.03 18.06 -5.69
CA LEU A 265 -0.91 18.00 -4.56
C LEU A 265 -1.02 16.60 -3.97
N ILE A 266 -1.12 15.55 -4.80
CA ILE A 266 -1.12 14.16 -4.33
C ILE A 266 0.16 13.86 -3.56
N ILE A 267 1.33 14.25 -4.07
CA ILE A 267 2.62 14.04 -3.40
C ILE A 267 2.66 14.75 -2.04
N VAL A 268 2.24 16.01 -1.98
CA VAL A 268 2.21 16.80 -0.75
C VAL A 268 1.29 16.14 0.30
N VAL A 269 0.11 15.69 -0.10
CA VAL A 269 -0.84 15.05 0.82
C VAL A 269 -0.33 13.69 1.27
N VAL A 270 0.23 12.87 0.37
CA VAL A 270 0.84 11.57 0.74
C VAL A 270 2.00 11.78 1.72
N ALA A 271 2.89 12.73 1.47
CA ALA A 271 4.00 13.05 2.36
C ALA A 271 3.52 13.53 3.74
N ALA A 272 2.47 14.36 3.77
CA ALA A 272 1.85 14.81 5.02
C ALA A 272 1.23 13.64 5.80
N LEU A 273 0.49 12.75 5.12
CA LEU A 273 -0.12 11.56 5.72
C LEU A 273 0.90 10.56 6.24
N ASP A 274 1.98 10.29 5.49
CA ASP A 274 3.07 9.42 5.92
C ASP A 274 3.76 10.00 7.17
N THR A 275 4.09 11.29 7.15
CA THR A 275 4.71 11.96 8.31
C THR A 275 3.80 11.92 9.54
N LEU A 276 2.50 12.19 9.38
CA LEU A 276 1.53 12.13 10.47
C LEU A 276 1.38 10.70 11.01
N SER A 277 1.23 9.72 10.12
CA SER A 277 1.06 8.30 10.47
C SER A 277 2.30 7.75 11.16
N GLY A 278 3.50 8.16 10.72
CA GLY A 278 4.77 7.82 11.36
C GLY A 278 4.87 8.36 12.79
N ARG A 279 4.51 9.63 13.01
CA ARG A 279 4.48 10.24 14.36
C ARG A 279 3.47 9.57 15.28
N LEU A 280 2.26 9.31 14.79
CA LEU A 280 1.22 8.61 15.56
C LEU A 280 1.66 7.19 15.92
N ARG A 281 2.29 6.47 15.00
CA ARG A 281 2.83 5.13 15.25
C ARG A 281 3.92 5.15 16.31
N GLN A 282 4.87 6.08 16.25
CA GLN A 282 5.91 6.24 17.29
C GLN A 282 5.29 6.50 18.66
N TRP A 283 4.35 7.45 18.74
CA TRP A 283 3.66 7.77 19.99
C TRP A 283 2.92 6.57 20.60
N VAL A 284 2.28 5.76 19.76
CA VAL A 284 1.54 4.56 20.20
C VAL A 284 2.46 3.42 20.63
N LEU A 285 3.58 3.20 19.92
CA LEU A 285 4.50 2.09 20.19
C LEU A 285 5.46 2.36 21.33
N GLU A 286 5.98 3.59 21.44
CA GLU A 286 6.96 3.96 22.46
C GLU A 286 6.29 4.22 23.82
N GLY A 287 4.96 4.37 23.83
CA GLY A 287 4.18 4.69 25.02
C GLY A 287 4.55 6.07 25.52
N GLY A 288 3.71 7.08 25.24
CA GLY A 288 3.95 8.49 25.57
C GLY A 288 4.79 8.66 26.83
N LYS A 289 6.05 9.07 26.64
CA LYS A 289 6.90 9.56 27.73
C LYS A 289 6.35 10.89 28.24
#